data_AF-A0A843F3G8-F1
#
_entry.id   AF-A0A843F3G8-F1
#
_cell.length_a   1.000
_cell.length_b   1.000
_cell.length_c   1.000
_cell.angle_alpha   90.00
_cell.angle_beta   90.00
_cell.angle_gamma   90.00
#
_symmetry.space_group_name_H-M   'P 1'
#
loop_
_entity.id
_entity.type
_entity.pdbx_description
1 polymer ?
#
loop_
_entity_poly.entity_id
_entity_poly.type
_entity_poly.pdbx_seq_one_letter_code
_entity_poly.pdbx_strand_id
1 'polypeptide(L)'
;MMNMDEKRFNRNYKYNSKYNMPKICKTVKGFMEEPVNPQLFDFLFRYNARNYPKTTHEELELPGEFKQIEDTAVFVIGNGVLQMDYAESITPCGIVERDAANDVEHQTGKLNPDKVKIIFEYCLYTEIQLKKPCYPIVVTNHDYGKEYEDYTVEGFSFRIYFRIFNKEVIYKSLNTLMKKDYNQEVLSDADYLNLVYCIIFAKKPFAQDVIEKASYLFASIENIKFNHQLDLHMALKMAIKYYFDDEKIEELLTVITKAVDASRMDKFGGYEVEQFTIQELEDKISVLKAEKSKHELELSSKEKELSSKEKELSFKEKELSFKEKELSSKETELSQMDARIKQLEGILQEHGISF
;
A
#
# COMPACT_ATOMS: atom_id res chain seq x y z
N MET A 1 5.42 43.43 -19.60
CA MET A 1 6.01 42.22 -20.21
C MET A 1 4.86 41.30 -20.60
N MET A 2 4.41 41.39 -21.86
CA MET A 2 3.38 40.49 -22.41
C MET A 2 4.00 39.11 -22.70
N ASN A 3 3.19 38.08 -22.44
CA ASN A 3 3.47 36.64 -22.39
C ASN A 3 4.46 36.11 -23.45
N MET A 4 5.58 35.56 -22.98
CA MET A 4 6.33 34.56 -23.76
C MET A 4 5.47 33.30 -24.04
N ASP A 5 4.44 33.05 -23.23
CA ASP A 5 3.50 31.92 -23.36
C ASP A 5 2.67 31.97 -24.66
N GLU A 6 2.03 33.10 -25.00
CA GLU A 6 1.13 33.18 -26.17
C GLU A 6 1.86 33.13 -27.53
N LYS A 7 3.08 33.68 -27.59
CA LYS A 7 3.83 33.79 -28.86
C LYS A 7 4.56 32.50 -29.26
N ARG A 8 4.63 31.48 -28.40
CA ARG A 8 5.15 30.14 -28.73
C ARG A 8 4.08 29.05 -28.74
N PHE A 9 2.99 29.17 -27.97
CA PHE A 9 1.81 28.31 -28.14
C PHE A 9 1.30 28.29 -29.60
N ASN A 10 1.39 29.43 -30.28
CA ASN A 10 1.03 29.58 -31.69
C ASN A 10 2.14 29.27 -32.70
N ARG A 11 3.39 28.99 -32.27
CA ARG A 11 4.47 28.63 -33.20
C ARG A 11 4.41 27.15 -33.53
N ASN A 12 3.59 26.86 -34.54
CA ASN A 12 3.75 25.68 -35.40
C ASN A 12 3.56 24.32 -34.72
N TYR A 13 2.31 23.99 -34.37
CA TYR A 13 1.77 22.67 -34.76
C TYR A 13 1.62 22.60 -36.29
N LYS A 14 2.70 22.90 -37.03
CA LYS A 14 2.76 22.60 -38.46
C LYS A 14 2.60 21.10 -38.55
N TYR A 15 1.45 20.67 -39.05
CA TYR A 15 1.10 19.28 -39.32
C TYR A 15 2.27 18.60 -40.02
N ASN A 16 3.13 17.97 -39.23
CA ASN A 16 4.20 17.15 -39.76
C ASN A 16 3.49 15.92 -40.32
N SER A 17 3.66 15.63 -41.60
CA SER A 17 3.05 14.48 -42.29
C SER A 17 3.45 13.12 -41.69
N LYS A 18 4.28 13.13 -40.65
CA LYS A 18 4.75 12.00 -39.87
C LYS A 18 3.66 11.35 -38.98
N TYR A 19 2.57 12.06 -38.67
CA TYR A 19 1.54 11.54 -37.76
C TYR A 19 0.43 10.80 -38.49
N ASN A 20 0.16 9.56 -38.08
CA ASN A 20 -1.00 8.79 -38.54
C ASN A 20 -2.27 9.32 -37.88
N MET A 21 -2.79 10.45 -38.37
CA MET A 21 -3.97 11.12 -37.83
C MET A 21 -5.20 10.20 -37.71
N PRO A 22 -5.52 9.32 -38.68
CA PRO A 22 -6.61 8.35 -38.51
C PRO A 22 -6.44 7.44 -37.29
N LYS A 23 -5.21 6.96 -37.03
CA LYS A 23 -4.91 6.14 -35.85
C LYS A 23 -5.08 6.95 -34.56
N ILE A 24 -4.54 8.18 -34.51
CA ILE A 24 -4.66 9.08 -33.36
C ILE A 24 -6.14 9.38 -33.06
N CYS A 25 -6.92 9.79 -34.06
CA CYS A 25 -8.34 10.09 -33.87
C CYS A 25 -9.12 8.86 -33.39
N LYS A 26 -8.80 7.65 -33.89
CA LYS A 26 -9.40 6.40 -33.41
C LYS A 26 -9.05 6.14 -31.94
N THR A 27 -7.79 6.33 -31.56
CA THR A 27 -7.32 6.15 -30.18
C THR A 27 -7.96 7.16 -29.23
N VAL A 28 -8.00 8.44 -29.58
CA VAL A 28 -8.63 9.50 -28.78
C VAL A 28 -10.12 9.20 -28.58
N LYS A 29 -10.84 8.75 -29.61
CA LYS A 29 -12.25 8.32 -29.46
C LYS A 29 -12.40 7.17 -28.46
N GLY A 30 -11.53 6.18 -28.50
CA GLY A 30 -11.51 5.11 -27.49
C GLY A 30 -11.31 5.66 -26.07
N PHE A 31 -10.38 6.62 -25.89
CA PHE A 31 -10.16 7.26 -24.61
C PHE A 31 -11.36 8.07 -24.11
N MET A 32 -12.11 8.72 -24.99
CA MET A 32 -13.34 9.45 -24.65
C MET A 32 -14.43 8.50 -24.12
N GLU A 33 -14.51 7.29 -24.66
CA GLU A 33 -15.52 6.28 -24.30
C GLU A 33 -15.19 5.53 -23.00
N GLU A 34 -13.92 5.48 -22.60
CA GLU A 34 -13.49 4.85 -21.35
C GLU A 34 -14.12 5.53 -20.11
N PRO A 35 -14.50 4.79 -19.06
CA PRO A 35 -14.94 5.39 -17.81
C PRO A 35 -13.79 6.13 -17.09
N VAL A 36 -14.14 7.14 -16.29
CA VAL A 36 -13.17 7.82 -15.42
C VAL A 36 -12.98 7.00 -14.15
N ASN A 37 -11.73 6.70 -13.79
CA ASN A 37 -11.42 6.00 -12.54
C ASN A 37 -11.64 6.96 -11.35
N PRO A 38 -12.51 6.65 -10.38
CA PRO A 38 -12.75 7.50 -9.22
C PRO A 38 -11.57 7.59 -8.25
N GLN A 39 -10.66 6.61 -8.26
CA GLN A 39 -9.46 6.53 -7.42
C GLN A 39 -8.17 6.84 -8.21
N LEU A 40 -8.31 7.66 -9.25
CA LEU A 40 -7.23 8.01 -10.16
C LEU A 40 -5.93 8.40 -9.44
N PHE A 41 -6.01 9.36 -8.53
CA PHE A 41 -4.82 9.96 -7.93
C PHE A 41 -4.08 8.97 -7.02
N ASP A 42 -4.83 8.15 -6.29
CA ASP A 42 -4.27 7.09 -5.44
C ASP A 42 -3.55 6.05 -6.31
N PHE A 43 -4.17 5.62 -7.41
CA PHE A 43 -3.54 4.70 -8.36
C PHE A 43 -2.25 5.29 -8.95
N LEU A 44 -2.28 6.52 -9.47
CA LEU A 44 -1.11 7.14 -10.08
C LEU A 44 0.02 7.33 -9.07
N PHE A 45 -0.30 7.73 -7.84
CA PHE A 45 0.71 7.90 -6.79
C PHE A 45 1.40 6.57 -6.47
N ARG A 46 0.61 5.52 -6.17
CA ARG A 46 1.14 4.18 -5.87
C ARG A 46 1.95 3.61 -7.03
N TYR A 47 1.43 3.75 -8.25
CA TYR A 47 2.09 3.28 -9.46
C TYR A 47 3.47 3.93 -9.62
N ASN A 48 3.57 5.25 -9.47
CA ASN A 48 4.84 5.95 -9.62
C ASN A 48 5.80 5.66 -8.46
N ALA A 49 5.29 5.64 -7.23
CA ALA A 49 6.09 5.31 -6.05
C ALA A 49 6.70 3.91 -6.15
N ARG A 50 5.96 2.95 -6.71
CA ARG A 50 6.44 1.57 -6.89
C ARG A 50 7.43 1.41 -8.03
N ASN A 51 7.21 2.08 -9.16
CA ASN A 51 8.08 1.96 -10.34
C ASN A 51 9.35 2.81 -10.23
N TYR A 52 9.31 3.89 -9.45
CA TYR A 52 10.41 4.83 -9.26
C TYR A 52 10.65 5.13 -7.77
N PRO A 53 10.88 4.12 -6.91
CA PRO A 53 10.87 4.30 -5.46
C PRO A 53 11.97 5.23 -4.95
N LYS A 54 13.20 5.04 -5.44
CA LYS A 54 14.32 5.90 -5.06
C LYS A 54 14.10 7.36 -5.49
N THR A 55 13.65 7.58 -6.72
CA THR A 55 13.36 8.92 -7.22
C THR A 55 12.17 9.54 -6.49
N THR A 56 11.17 8.74 -6.13
CA THR A 56 10.03 9.16 -5.29
C THR A 56 10.50 9.62 -3.92
N HIS A 57 11.37 8.86 -3.28
CA HIS A 57 11.97 9.22 -2.01
C HIS A 57 12.70 10.56 -2.07
N GLU A 58 13.54 10.74 -3.10
CA GLU A 58 14.32 11.96 -3.32
C GLU A 58 13.42 13.17 -3.62
N GLU A 59 12.45 13.05 -4.53
CA GLU A 59 11.59 14.15 -4.95
C GLU A 59 10.58 14.59 -3.89
N LEU A 60 10.15 13.67 -3.03
CA LEU A 60 9.29 14.00 -1.90
C LEU A 60 10.10 14.49 -0.68
N GLU A 61 11.42 14.57 -0.80
CA GLU A 61 12.35 14.96 0.26
C GLU A 61 12.07 14.16 1.55
N LEU A 62 11.91 12.84 1.40
CA LEU A 62 11.66 11.95 2.53
C LEU A 62 12.94 11.84 3.38
N PRO A 63 12.82 11.68 4.71
CA PRO A 63 13.98 11.53 5.58
C PRO A 63 14.65 10.17 5.35
N GLY A 64 15.96 10.11 5.60
CA GLY A 64 16.79 8.92 5.39
C GLY A 64 17.49 8.90 4.04
N GLU A 65 18.17 7.80 3.75
CA GLU A 65 18.49 7.42 2.37
C GLU A 65 17.69 6.17 2.02
N PHE A 66 17.06 6.18 0.85
CA PHE A 66 16.30 5.03 0.35
C PHE A 66 17.14 3.75 0.32
N LYS A 67 16.61 2.68 0.92
CA LYS A 67 17.22 1.35 0.89
C LYS A 67 16.46 0.40 -0.04
N GLN A 68 15.16 0.21 0.23
CA GLN A 68 14.30 -0.69 -0.52
C GLN A 68 12.83 -0.43 -0.20
N ILE A 69 11.92 -0.87 -1.09
CA ILE A 69 10.48 -0.94 -0.78
C ILE A 69 10.23 -2.06 0.22
N GLU A 70 9.37 -1.82 1.21
CA GLU A 70 8.86 -2.86 2.09
C GLU A 70 7.51 -3.37 1.53
N ASP A 71 7.50 -4.54 0.90
CA ASP A 71 6.27 -5.20 0.45
C ASP A 71 5.56 -5.89 1.64
N THR A 72 5.10 -5.08 2.59
CA THR A 72 4.53 -5.57 3.85
C THR A 72 3.04 -5.27 3.92
N ALA A 73 2.23 -6.28 3.69
CA ALA A 73 0.83 -6.26 4.12
C ALA A 73 0.79 -6.21 5.66
N VAL A 74 0.17 -5.17 6.22
CA VAL A 74 0.05 -5.01 7.69
C VAL A 74 -1.31 -5.51 8.14
N PHE A 75 -1.35 -6.27 9.24
CA PHE A 75 -2.58 -6.84 9.77
C PHE A 75 -3.05 -6.08 11.00
N VAL A 76 -4.32 -5.65 10.98
CA VAL A 76 -4.95 -4.99 12.15
C VAL A 76 -5.59 -5.99 13.07
N ILE A 77 -5.62 -5.63 14.36
CA ILE A 77 -6.52 -6.19 15.37
C ILE A 77 -7.97 -5.93 14.93
N GLY A 78 -8.55 -6.86 14.16
CA GLY A 78 -9.85 -6.68 13.51
C GLY A 78 -10.05 -7.40 12.18
N ASN A 79 -9.05 -8.17 11.70
CA ASN A 79 -9.06 -8.96 10.45
C ASN A 79 -8.96 -8.16 9.13
N GLY A 80 -8.57 -6.90 9.15
CA GLY A 80 -8.28 -6.12 7.93
C GLY A 80 -6.78 -6.13 7.57
N VAL A 81 -6.49 -6.13 6.27
CA VAL A 81 -5.16 -5.77 5.75
C VAL A 81 -5.12 -4.25 5.60
N LEU A 82 -4.20 -3.59 6.28
CA LEU A 82 -3.83 -2.21 5.98
C LEU A 82 -2.76 -2.21 4.90
N GLN A 83 -2.97 -1.34 3.95
CA GLN A 83 -1.99 -1.01 2.95
C GLN A 83 -1.83 0.51 2.99
N MET A 84 -0.64 0.94 3.41
CA MET A 84 -0.18 2.30 3.13
C MET A 84 0.04 2.42 1.63
N ASP A 85 -0.08 3.63 1.09
CA ASP A 85 0.13 3.82 -0.34
C ASP A 85 1.56 3.44 -0.75
N TYR A 86 2.54 3.72 0.11
CA TYR A 86 3.94 3.44 -0.15
C TYR A 86 4.71 3.29 1.16
N ALA A 87 5.48 2.21 1.31
CA ALA A 87 6.34 1.99 2.47
C ALA A 87 7.74 1.55 2.04
N GLU A 88 8.76 2.08 2.72
CA GLU A 88 10.16 1.85 2.36
C GLU A 88 11.06 1.79 3.59
N SER A 89 12.12 0.99 3.50
CA SER A 89 13.22 1.04 4.44
C SER A 89 14.18 2.14 4.08
N ILE A 90 14.72 2.77 5.12
CA ILE A 90 15.74 3.81 4.99
C ILE A 90 16.93 3.53 5.91
N THR A 91 18.11 3.96 5.46
CA THR A 91 19.32 3.97 6.28
C THR A 91 19.42 5.27 7.10
N PRO A 92 20.23 5.28 8.17
CA PRO A 92 20.42 6.45 9.00
C PRO A 92 20.93 7.65 8.20
N CYS A 93 20.41 8.84 8.52
CA CYS A 93 20.89 10.13 8.01
C CYS A 93 20.69 11.21 9.08
N GLY A 94 20.98 12.48 8.80
CA GLY A 94 20.94 13.55 9.80
C GLY A 94 19.68 13.63 10.69
N ILE A 95 18.50 13.23 10.19
CA ILE A 95 17.22 13.21 10.93
C ILE A 95 16.90 11.82 11.51
N VAL A 96 17.51 10.76 10.97
CA VAL A 96 17.18 9.36 11.24
C VAL A 96 18.39 8.66 11.85
N GLU A 97 18.33 8.30 13.13
CA GLU A 97 19.50 7.81 13.87
C GLU A 97 19.80 6.31 13.67
N ARG A 98 18.83 5.54 13.14
CA ARG A 98 18.93 4.08 12.93
C ARG A 98 18.08 3.65 11.73
N ASP A 99 18.33 2.45 11.20
CA ASP A 99 17.49 1.84 10.16
C ASP A 99 16.01 1.95 10.57
N ALA A 100 15.20 2.51 9.68
CA ALA A 100 13.80 2.82 9.93
C ALA A 100 12.94 2.56 8.69
N ALA A 101 11.63 2.73 8.83
CA ALA A 101 10.68 2.73 7.74
C ALA A 101 10.05 4.12 7.57
N ASN A 102 9.91 4.57 6.33
CA ASN A 102 8.98 5.64 5.98
C ASN A 102 7.66 5.02 5.56
N ASP A 103 6.58 5.44 6.21
CA ASP A 103 5.23 5.00 5.90
C ASP A 103 4.49 6.18 5.27
N VAL A 104 4.42 6.16 3.94
CA VAL A 104 3.98 7.26 3.10
C VAL A 104 2.54 7.07 2.67
N GLU A 105 1.74 8.09 2.93
CA GLU A 105 0.32 8.14 2.59
C GLU A 105 0.04 9.35 1.71
N HIS A 106 -0.72 9.14 0.64
CA HIS A 106 -1.23 10.20 -0.22
C HIS A 106 -2.61 10.66 0.26
N GLN A 107 -2.82 11.98 0.35
CA GLN A 107 -4.11 12.55 0.73
C GLN A 107 -4.46 13.80 -0.10
N THR A 108 -5.60 13.78 -0.77
CA THR A 108 -6.17 14.97 -1.44
C THR A 108 -7.10 15.78 -0.53
N GLY A 109 -7.41 15.25 0.65
CA GLY A 109 -8.30 15.84 1.64
C GLY A 109 -7.63 16.03 3.00
N LYS A 110 -8.41 16.55 3.96
CA LYS A 110 -7.99 16.60 5.36
C LYS A 110 -8.00 15.17 5.93
N LEU A 111 -6.97 14.82 6.70
CA LEU A 111 -6.92 13.57 7.45
C LEU A 111 -8.13 13.50 8.38
N ASN A 112 -8.91 12.43 8.24
CA ASN A 112 -9.96 12.09 9.18
C ASN A 112 -9.39 11.20 10.32
N PRO A 113 -10.08 11.11 11.47
CA PRO A 113 -9.61 10.31 12.61
C PRO A 113 -9.35 8.83 12.28
N ASP A 114 -10.17 8.23 11.41
CA ASP A 114 -10.02 6.83 11.01
C ASP A 114 -8.71 6.61 10.25
N LYS A 115 -8.34 7.56 9.37
CA LYS A 115 -7.09 7.51 8.63
C LYS A 115 -5.88 7.72 9.53
N VAL A 116 -5.98 8.64 10.50
CA VAL A 116 -4.93 8.81 11.53
C VAL A 116 -4.75 7.52 12.32
N LYS A 117 -5.85 6.84 12.69
CA LYS A 117 -5.79 5.55 13.37
C LYS A 117 -5.11 4.47 12.51
N ILE A 118 -5.43 4.38 11.22
CA ILE A 118 -4.77 3.45 10.28
C ILE A 118 -3.26 3.69 10.22
N ILE A 119 -2.84 4.95 10.08
CA ILE A 119 -1.41 5.31 10.05
C ILE A 119 -0.74 4.87 11.37
N PHE A 120 -1.36 5.17 12.52
CA PHE A 120 -0.86 4.77 13.83
C PHE A 120 -0.70 3.24 13.97
N GLU A 121 -1.70 2.46 13.58
CA GLU A 121 -1.67 1.00 13.64
C GLU A 121 -0.54 0.43 12.77
N TYR A 122 -0.28 1.05 11.62
CA TYR A 122 0.83 0.68 10.75
C TYR A 122 2.18 1.01 11.41
N CYS A 123 2.36 2.21 11.97
CA CYS A 123 3.58 2.58 12.70
C CYS A 123 3.88 1.56 13.81
N LEU A 124 2.85 1.21 14.59
CA LEU A 124 2.96 0.26 15.70
C LEU A 124 3.36 -1.13 15.19
N TYR A 125 2.79 -1.57 14.06
CA TYR A 125 3.17 -2.84 13.44
C TYR A 125 4.64 -2.85 13.04
N THR A 126 5.12 -1.80 12.36
CA THR A 126 6.52 -1.70 11.91
C THR A 126 7.48 -1.74 13.11
N GLU A 127 7.17 -1.03 14.19
CA GLU A 127 7.99 -1.05 15.40
C GLU A 127 7.99 -2.39 16.12
N ILE A 128 6.82 -3.02 16.28
CA ILE A 128 6.70 -4.26 17.04
C ILE A 128 7.21 -5.46 16.23
N GLN A 129 6.79 -5.59 14.98
CA GLN A 129 7.04 -6.77 14.16
C GLN A 129 8.36 -6.66 13.41
N LEU A 130 8.64 -5.52 12.78
CA LEU A 130 9.85 -5.35 11.97
C LEU A 130 11.04 -4.83 12.79
N LYS A 131 10.81 -4.41 14.05
CA LYS A 131 11.82 -3.81 14.94
C LYS A 131 12.48 -2.57 14.33
N LYS A 132 11.73 -1.84 13.49
CA LYS A 132 12.16 -0.60 12.84
C LYS A 132 11.28 0.55 13.34
N PRO A 133 11.85 1.70 13.72
CA PRO A 133 11.07 2.93 13.88
C PRO A 133 10.28 3.23 12.63
N CYS A 134 9.14 3.87 12.82
CA CYS A 134 8.33 4.38 11.72
C CYS A 134 8.37 5.91 11.68
N TYR A 135 8.51 6.45 10.47
CA TYR A 135 8.28 7.86 10.16
C TYR A 135 7.02 7.96 9.27
N PRO A 136 5.84 8.27 9.85
CA PRO A 136 4.63 8.42 9.05
C PRO A 136 4.65 9.78 8.35
N ILE A 137 4.50 9.74 7.03
CA ILE A 137 4.58 10.91 6.16
C ILE A 137 3.32 10.97 5.32
N VAL A 138 2.67 12.12 5.32
CA VAL A 138 1.47 12.38 4.50
C VAL A 138 1.83 13.38 3.42
N VAL A 139 1.82 12.91 2.17
CA VAL A 139 1.98 13.75 0.99
C VAL A 139 0.60 14.22 0.55
N THR A 140 0.43 15.53 0.48
CA THR A 140 -0.91 16.09 0.39
C THR A 140 -0.93 17.42 -0.33
N ASN A 141 -2.05 17.73 -0.98
CA ASN A 141 -2.31 19.08 -1.46
C ASN A 141 -3.10 19.92 -0.44
N HIS A 142 -3.51 19.34 0.69
CA HIS A 142 -4.18 20.04 1.77
C HIS A 142 -3.17 20.86 2.58
N ASP A 143 -3.50 22.14 2.80
CA ASP A 143 -2.64 23.01 3.57
C ASP A 143 -2.96 22.85 5.06
N TYR A 144 -2.04 22.25 5.80
CA TYR A 144 -2.12 22.10 7.25
C TYR A 144 -1.51 23.29 8.00
N GLY A 145 -0.82 24.20 7.30
CA GLY A 145 -0.11 25.34 7.88
C GLY A 145 1.12 24.96 8.71
N LYS A 146 1.54 23.68 8.67
CA LYS A 146 2.62 23.11 9.49
C LYS A 146 3.24 21.92 8.78
N GLU A 147 4.52 21.68 9.08
CA GLU A 147 5.30 20.55 8.54
C GLU A 147 5.02 19.24 9.27
N TYR A 148 4.43 19.30 10.47
CA TYR A 148 4.04 18.11 11.23
C TYR A 148 2.91 18.42 12.22
N GLU A 149 2.24 17.38 12.69
CA GLU A 149 1.25 17.44 13.76
C GLU A 149 1.39 16.23 14.69
N ASP A 150 1.25 16.50 15.99
CA ASP A 150 1.23 15.46 17.01
C ASP A 150 -0.22 14.99 17.21
N TYR A 151 -0.42 13.68 17.16
CA TYR A 151 -1.71 13.01 17.33
C TYR A 151 -1.65 12.08 18.54
N THR A 152 -2.78 11.93 19.23
CA THR A 152 -2.94 10.94 20.31
C THR A 152 -3.98 9.91 19.92
N VAL A 153 -3.58 8.64 19.84
CA VAL A 153 -4.44 7.50 19.52
C VAL A 153 -4.26 6.46 20.61
N GLU A 154 -5.37 6.07 21.27
CA GLU A 154 -5.38 5.02 22.31
C GLU A 154 -4.37 5.26 23.45
N GLY A 155 -4.12 6.54 23.78
CA GLY A 155 -3.20 6.96 24.84
C GLY A 155 -1.73 7.08 24.41
N PHE A 156 -1.40 6.72 23.17
CA PHE A 156 -0.07 6.88 22.58
C PHE A 156 -0.02 8.16 21.76
N SER A 157 1.08 8.92 21.91
CA SER A 157 1.33 10.11 21.09
C SER A 157 2.33 9.79 20.00
N PHE A 158 2.05 10.22 18.78
CA PHE A 158 2.94 10.08 17.64
C PHE A 158 2.83 11.30 16.72
N ARG A 159 3.84 11.49 15.87
CA ARG A 159 3.95 12.66 14.99
C ARG A 159 3.80 12.24 13.55
N ILE A 160 2.87 12.88 12.82
CA ILE A 160 2.75 12.76 11.37
C ILE A 160 3.44 13.96 10.72
N TYR A 161 4.30 13.71 9.73
CA TYR A 161 4.96 14.73 8.93
C TYR A 161 4.18 14.99 7.64
N PHE A 162 4.13 16.23 7.19
CA PHE A 162 3.42 16.64 5.99
C PHE A 162 4.37 17.10 4.90
N ARG A 163 4.14 16.62 3.67
CA ARG A 163 4.73 17.14 2.44
C ARG A 163 3.64 17.77 1.60
N ILE A 164 3.64 19.11 1.55
CA ILE A 164 2.50 19.88 1.04
C ILE A 164 2.78 20.36 -0.39
N PHE A 165 1.98 19.87 -1.34
CA PHE A 165 1.91 20.33 -2.72
C PHE A 165 0.80 21.37 -2.87
N ASN A 166 1.07 22.59 -2.40
CA ASN A 166 0.17 23.72 -2.60
C ASN A 166 0.31 24.31 -4.02
N LYS A 167 -0.52 25.31 -4.31
CA LYS A 167 -0.54 25.98 -5.62
C LYS A 167 0.84 26.54 -5.99
N GLU A 168 1.50 27.20 -5.04
CA GLU A 168 2.78 27.86 -5.24
C GLU A 168 3.90 26.87 -5.57
N VAL A 169 3.97 25.76 -4.84
CA VAL A 169 4.92 24.67 -5.09
C VAL A 169 4.69 24.08 -6.48
N ILE A 170 3.45 23.74 -6.84
CA ILE A 170 3.12 23.16 -8.15
C ILE A 170 3.53 24.09 -9.30
N TYR A 171 3.17 25.38 -9.23
CA TYR A 171 3.55 26.32 -10.30
C TYR A 171 5.05 26.58 -10.36
N LYS A 172 5.74 26.61 -9.22
CA LYS A 172 7.20 26.74 -9.20
C LYS A 172 7.86 25.56 -9.89
N SER A 173 7.40 24.33 -9.60
CA SER A 173 7.89 23.11 -10.25
C SER A 173 7.61 23.13 -11.75
N LEU A 174 6.37 23.38 -12.17
CA LEU A 174 6.02 23.50 -13.59
C LEU A 174 6.85 24.55 -14.33
N ASN A 175 6.99 25.75 -13.79
CA ASN A 175 7.78 26.82 -14.42
C ASN A 175 9.25 26.44 -14.56
N THR A 176 9.79 25.70 -13.58
CA THR A 176 11.17 25.19 -13.65
C THR A 176 11.31 24.18 -14.79
N LEU A 177 10.38 23.24 -14.92
CA LEU A 177 10.37 22.26 -16.02
C LEU A 177 10.19 22.91 -17.39
N MET A 178 9.28 23.88 -17.50
CA MET A 178 9.09 24.66 -18.74
C MET A 178 10.35 25.44 -19.12
N LYS A 179 11.09 25.97 -18.14
CA LYS A 179 12.37 26.64 -18.40
C LYS A 179 13.44 25.67 -18.88
N LYS A 180 13.52 24.47 -18.29
CA LYS A 180 14.42 23.40 -18.75
C LYS A 180 14.13 23.00 -20.20
N ASP A 181 12.85 22.76 -20.53
CA ASP A 181 12.42 22.47 -21.89
C ASP A 181 12.74 23.62 -22.87
N TYR A 182 12.48 24.87 -22.46
CA TYR A 182 12.82 26.05 -23.25
C TYR A 182 14.32 26.13 -23.58
N ASN A 183 15.17 25.74 -22.63
CA ASN A 183 16.62 25.68 -22.78
C ASN A 183 17.11 24.39 -23.48
N GLN A 184 16.21 23.50 -23.87
CA GLN A 184 16.51 22.17 -24.43
C GLN A 184 17.37 21.31 -23.50
N GLU A 185 17.19 21.47 -22.19
CA GLU A 185 17.83 20.64 -21.18
C GLU A 185 17.18 19.25 -21.17
N VAL A 186 17.99 18.21 -20.98
CA VAL A 186 17.50 16.84 -20.84
C VAL A 186 16.82 16.72 -19.47
N LEU A 187 15.54 16.36 -19.46
CA LEU A 187 14.80 16.13 -18.22
C LEU A 187 15.27 14.84 -17.54
N SER A 188 15.51 14.92 -16.23
CA SER A 188 15.87 13.77 -15.40
C SER A 188 14.64 12.94 -15.01
N ASP A 189 14.87 11.80 -14.34
CA ASP A 189 13.80 10.97 -13.78
C ASP A 189 13.02 11.75 -12.70
N ALA A 190 13.74 12.58 -11.93
CA ALA A 190 13.20 13.54 -10.97
C ALA A 190 12.28 14.59 -11.63
N ASP A 191 12.70 15.16 -12.76
CA ASP A 191 11.90 16.15 -13.49
C ASP A 191 10.57 15.56 -14.00
N TYR A 192 10.64 14.32 -14.50
CA TYR A 192 9.46 13.55 -14.90
C TYR A 192 8.51 13.34 -13.71
N LEU A 193 9.03 12.87 -12.58
CA LEU A 193 8.21 12.53 -11.44
C LEU A 193 7.58 13.77 -10.80
N ASN A 194 8.30 14.89 -10.78
CA ASN A 194 7.77 16.20 -10.42
C ASN A 194 6.59 16.61 -11.28
N LEU A 195 6.65 16.39 -12.60
CA LEU A 195 5.53 16.70 -13.49
C LEU A 195 4.30 15.85 -13.15
N VAL A 196 4.51 14.56 -12.86
CA VAL A 196 3.45 13.65 -12.42
C VAL A 196 2.85 14.11 -11.09
N TYR A 197 3.65 14.50 -10.10
CA TYR A 197 3.13 15.01 -8.83
C TYR A 197 2.40 16.34 -8.99
N CYS A 198 2.85 17.22 -9.88
CA CYS A 198 2.08 18.43 -10.23
C CYS A 198 0.68 18.08 -10.73
N ILE A 199 0.53 17.03 -11.54
CA ILE A 199 -0.76 16.54 -12.05
C ILE A 199 -1.60 15.94 -10.92
N ILE A 200 -1.02 15.04 -10.12
CA ILE A 200 -1.72 14.30 -9.05
C ILE A 200 -2.26 15.26 -7.99
N PHE A 201 -1.43 16.22 -7.55
CA PHE A 201 -1.77 17.10 -6.44
C PHE A 201 -2.51 18.38 -6.85
N ALA A 202 -2.75 18.58 -8.14
CA ALA A 202 -3.50 19.75 -8.62
C ALA A 202 -4.93 19.77 -8.06
N LYS A 203 -5.35 20.88 -7.43
CA LYS A 203 -6.71 21.02 -6.88
C LYS A 203 -7.66 21.65 -7.89
N LYS A 204 -8.93 21.26 -7.81
CA LYS A 204 -10.02 21.75 -8.69
C LYS A 204 -9.98 23.25 -9.05
N PRO A 205 -9.71 24.21 -8.14
CA PRO A 205 -9.70 25.64 -8.48
C PRO A 205 -8.60 26.06 -9.48
N PHE A 206 -7.55 25.27 -9.65
CA PHE A 206 -6.44 25.56 -10.55
C PHE A 206 -5.95 24.34 -11.35
N ALA A 207 -6.61 23.19 -11.19
CA ALA A 207 -6.20 21.94 -11.84
C ALA A 207 -6.27 22.03 -13.35
N GLN A 208 -7.32 22.64 -13.91
CA GLN A 208 -7.42 22.80 -15.36
C GLN A 208 -6.20 23.52 -15.95
N ASP A 209 -5.77 24.65 -15.39
CA ASP A 209 -4.58 25.37 -15.86
C ASP A 209 -3.28 24.56 -15.69
N VAL A 210 -3.14 23.82 -14.58
CA VAL A 210 -2.00 22.94 -14.33
C VAL A 210 -1.94 21.80 -15.35
N ILE A 211 -3.04 21.09 -15.56
CA ILE A 211 -3.14 19.96 -16.48
C ILE A 211 -2.97 20.40 -17.93
N GLU A 212 -3.54 21.56 -18.30
CA GLU A 212 -3.34 22.14 -19.62
C GLU A 212 -1.85 22.43 -19.86
N LYS A 213 -1.19 23.18 -18.97
CA LYS A 213 0.25 23.46 -19.07
C LYS A 213 1.11 22.20 -19.11
N ALA A 214 0.81 21.23 -18.25
CA ALA A 214 1.50 19.95 -18.24
C ALA A 214 1.32 19.16 -19.56
N SER A 215 0.13 19.23 -20.17
CA SER A 215 -0.15 18.59 -21.46
C SER A 215 0.67 19.17 -22.60
N TYR A 216 0.77 20.50 -22.68
CA TYR A 216 1.58 21.16 -23.71
C TYR A 216 3.07 21.02 -23.46
N LEU A 217 3.52 21.05 -22.19
CA LEU A 217 4.91 20.74 -21.84
C LEU A 217 5.25 19.30 -22.23
N PHE A 218 4.39 18.33 -21.93
CA PHE A 218 4.59 16.95 -22.38
C PHE A 218 4.74 16.84 -23.89
N ALA A 219 3.94 17.61 -24.64
CA ALA A 219 4.01 17.64 -26.10
C ALA A 219 5.24 18.35 -26.68
N SER A 220 5.93 19.20 -25.91
CA SER A 220 7.14 19.90 -26.37
C SER A 220 8.44 19.13 -26.11
N ILE A 221 8.43 18.18 -25.16
CA ILE A 221 9.63 17.41 -24.80
C ILE A 221 10.01 16.43 -25.91
N GLU A 222 11.11 16.70 -26.62
CA GLU A 222 11.57 15.86 -27.74
C GLU A 222 12.22 14.54 -27.27
N ASN A 223 12.91 14.55 -26.12
CA ASN A 223 13.78 13.44 -25.68
C ASN A 223 13.38 12.95 -24.28
N ILE A 224 12.30 12.19 -24.21
CA ILE A 224 11.83 11.56 -22.97
C ILE A 224 11.91 10.04 -23.09
N LYS A 225 12.32 9.37 -22.01
CA LYS A 225 12.38 7.91 -21.93
C LYS A 225 10.99 7.32 -22.22
N PHE A 226 10.96 6.16 -22.87
CA PHE A 226 9.69 5.56 -23.30
C PHE A 226 8.72 5.26 -22.14
N ASN A 227 9.22 4.72 -21.03
CA ASN A 227 8.36 4.44 -19.86
C ASN A 227 7.78 5.75 -19.30
N HIS A 228 8.60 6.81 -19.20
CA HIS A 228 8.12 8.12 -18.77
C HIS A 228 7.06 8.71 -19.72
N GLN A 229 7.18 8.46 -21.04
CA GLN A 229 6.15 8.86 -21.99
C GLN A 229 4.81 8.15 -21.72
N LEU A 230 4.86 6.84 -21.49
CA LEU A 230 3.67 6.04 -21.18
C LEU A 230 3.00 6.55 -19.90
N ASP A 231 3.80 6.74 -18.86
CA ASP A 231 3.30 7.07 -17.54
C ASP A 231 2.76 8.50 -17.46
N LEU A 232 3.43 9.48 -18.09
CA LEU A 232 2.90 10.84 -18.21
C LEU A 232 1.64 10.89 -19.06
N HIS A 233 1.61 10.17 -20.18
CA HIS A 233 0.42 10.11 -21.00
C HIS A 233 -0.76 9.53 -20.21
N MET A 234 -0.54 8.46 -19.45
CA MET A 234 -1.57 7.87 -18.58
C MET A 234 -2.05 8.89 -17.54
N ALA A 235 -1.11 9.53 -16.82
CA ALA A 235 -1.43 10.53 -15.80
C ALA A 235 -2.22 11.72 -16.38
N LEU A 236 -1.77 12.26 -17.51
CA LEU A 236 -2.43 13.37 -18.21
C LEU A 236 -3.78 12.95 -18.78
N LYS A 237 -3.88 11.82 -19.48
CA LYS A 237 -5.14 11.32 -20.04
C LYS A 237 -6.22 11.28 -18.97
N MET A 238 -5.89 10.66 -17.84
CA MET A 238 -6.85 10.50 -16.76
C MET A 238 -7.20 11.83 -16.08
N ALA A 239 -6.21 12.71 -15.86
CA ALA A 239 -6.46 14.03 -15.28
C ALA A 239 -7.27 14.95 -16.21
N ILE A 240 -7.02 14.90 -17.52
CA ILE A 240 -7.78 15.62 -18.56
C ILE A 240 -9.25 15.20 -18.47
N LYS A 241 -9.52 13.89 -18.49
CA LYS A 241 -10.88 13.36 -18.40
C LYS A 241 -11.57 13.69 -17.09
N TYR A 242 -10.82 13.85 -16.00
CA TYR A 242 -11.37 14.17 -14.68
C TYR A 242 -11.75 15.66 -14.54
N TYR A 243 -10.96 16.57 -15.12
CA TYR A 243 -11.09 18.01 -14.88
C TYR A 243 -11.73 18.83 -16.00
N PHE A 244 -11.87 18.29 -17.22
CA PHE A 244 -12.35 19.05 -18.37
C PHE A 244 -13.71 18.56 -18.90
N ASP A 245 -14.28 19.34 -19.81
CA ASP A 245 -15.48 19.00 -20.57
C ASP A 245 -15.14 18.35 -21.93
N ASP A 246 -16.13 17.80 -22.61
CA ASP A 246 -15.92 16.95 -23.79
C ASP A 246 -15.07 17.61 -24.89
N GLU A 247 -15.30 18.90 -25.19
CA GLU A 247 -14.57 19.61 -26.24
C GLU A 247 -13.08 19.76 -25.87
N LYS A 248 -12.79 20.20 -24.65
CA LYS A 248 -11.40 20.40 -24.21
C LYS A 248 -10.69 19.07 -23.95
N ILE A 249 -11.41 18.02 -23.56
CA ILE A 249 -10.86 16.66 -23.45
C ILE A 249 -10.34 16.20 -24.82
N GLU A 250 -11.15 16.27 -25.89
CA GLU A 250 -10.71 15.80 -27.22
C GLU A 250 -9.46 16.56 -27.71
N GLU A 251 -9.40 17.87 -27.49
CA GLU A 251 -8.24 18.70 -27.84
C GLU A 251 -6.98 18.21 -27.10
N LEU A 252 -7.03 18.17 -25.77
CA LEU A 252 -5.85 17.86 -24.95
C LEU A 252 -5.42 16.40 -25.11
N LEU A 253 -6.36 15.46 -25.22
CA LEU A 253 -6.04 14.07 -25.55
C LEU A 253 -5.32 13.97 -26.89
N THR A 254 -5.78 14.72 -27.90
CA THR A 254 -5.09 14.77 -29.19
C THR A 254 -3.67 15.34 -29.06
N VAL A 255 -3.46 16.37 -28.23
CA VAL A 255 -2.14 16.96 -27.96
C VAL A 255 -1.20 15.91 -27.35
N ILE A 256 -1.59 15.27 -26.25
CA ILE A 256 -0.72 14.30 -25.56
C ILE A 256 -0.51 13.03 -26.38
N THR A 257 -1.52 12.57 -27.14
CA THR A 257 -1.36 11.39 -27.99
C THR A 257 -0.43 11.66 -29.17
N LYS A 258 -0.40 12.88 -29.72
CA LYS A 258 0.58 13.26 -30.75
C LYS A 258 2.03 13.30 -30.24
N ALA A 259 2.21 13.61 -28.96
CA ALA A 259 3.53 13.66 -28.31
C ALA A 259 4.20 12.27 -28.23
N VAL A 260 3.38 11.22 -28.21
CA VAL A 260 3.84 9.84 -28.18
C VAL A 260 4.44 9.44 -29.53
N ASP A 261 5.56 8.72 -29.47
CA ASP A 261 6.18 8.12 -30.66
C ASP A 261 5.17 7.24 -31.42
N ALA A 262 4.81 7.65 -32.64
CA ALA A 262 3.83 6.98 -33.48
C ALA A 262 4.18 5.51 -33.77
N SER A 263 5.47 5.15 -33.75
CA SER A 263 5.93 3.77 -33.91
C SER A 263 5.59 2.86 -32.72
N ARG A 264 5.08 3.43 -31.62
CA ARG A 264 4.84 2.74 -30.34
C ARG A 264 3.42 2.89 -29.81
N MET A 265 2.51 3.53 -30.56
CA MET A 265 1.12 3.77 -30.15
C MET A 265 0.29 2.48 -29.97
N ASP A 266 0.68 1.39 -30.62
CA ASP A 266 0.07 0.07 -30.43
C ASP A 266 0.22 -0.47 -29.00
N LYS A 267 1.25 -0.03 -28.28
CA LYS A 267 1.48 -0.43 -26.89
C LYS A 267 0.56 0.28 -25.89
N PHE A 268 0.06 1.48 -26.20
CA PHE A 268 -0.72 2.29 -25.26
C PHE A 268 -2.08 1.68 -24.93
N GLY A 269 -2.78 1.12 -25.92
CA GLY A 269 -4.12 0.55 -25.71
C GLY A 269 -4.14 -0.75 -24.91
N GLY A 270 -3.02 -1.50 -24.88
CA GLY A 270 -2.89 -2.73 -24.09
C GLY A 270 -2.24 -2.51 -22.73
N TYR A 271 -1.23 -1.64 -22.67
CA TYR A 271 -0.43 -1.41 -21.47
C TYR A 271 -1.28 -0.95 -20.28
N GLU A 272 -2.25 -0.06 -20.48
CA GLU A 272 -3.07 0.46 -19.38
C GLU A 272 -4.01 -0.63 -18.81
N VAL A 273 -4.68 -1.39 -19.69
CA VAL A 273 -5.53 -2.52 -19.27
C VAL A 273 -4.68 -3.57 -18.56
N GLU A 274 -3.48 -3.86 -19.08
CA GLU A 274 -2.53 -4.78 -18.45
C GLU A 274 -2.08 -4.27 -17.08
N GLN A 275 -1.74 -2.98 -16.92
CA GLN A 275 -1.32 -2.41 -15.63
C GLN A 275 -2.46 -2.40 -14.60
N PHE A 276 -3.68 -1.99 -14.99
CA PHE A 276 -4.84 -2.09 -14.10
C PHE A 276 -5.15 -3.53 -13.71
N THR A 277 -5.08 -4.46 -14.68
CA THR A 277 -5.31 -5.89 -14.42
C THR A 277 -4.22 -6.46 -13.50
N ILE A 278 -2.96 -6.10 -13.71
CA ILE A 278 -1.84 -6.52 -12.86
C ILE A 278 -2.06 -5.99 -11.44
N GLN A 279 -2.38 -4.71 -11.26
CA GLN A 279 -2.61 -4.15 -9.93
C GLN A 279 -3.81 -4.84 -9.23
N GLU A 280 -4.92 -5.06 -9.94
CA GLU A 280 -6.08 -5.77 -9.39
C GLU A 280 -5.71 -7.22 -8.97
N LEU A 281 -4.88 -7.89 -9.78
CA LEU A 281 -4.37 -9.22 -9.45
C LEU A 281 -3.42 -9.19 -8.25
N GLU A 282 -2.56 -8.19 -8.14
CA GLU A 282 -1.64 -8.02 -7.02
C GLU A 282 -2.40 -7.72 -5.72
N ASP A 283 -3.42 -6.87 -5.76
CA ASP A 283 -4.30 -6.60 -4.63
C ASP A 283 -5.01 -7.88 -4.18
N LYS A 284 -5.54 -8.67 -5.13
CA LYS A 284 -6.12 -10.00 -4.85
C LYS A 284 -5.11 -10.96 -4.23
N ILE A 285 -3.88 -10.99 -4.75
CA ILE A 285 -2.80 -11.83 -4.22
C ILE A 285 -2.44 -11.40 -2.79
N SER A 286 -2.40 -10.09 -2.50
CA SER A 286 -2.14 -9.56 -1.17
C SER A 286 -3.21 -10.00 -0.16
N VAL A 287 -4.48 -9.89 -0.54
CA VAL A 287 -5.61 -10.39 0.27
C VAL A 287 -5.50 -11.90 0.51
N LEU A 288 -5.21 -12.69 -0.53
CA LEU A 288 -5.06 -14.15 -0.39
C LEU A 288 -3.87 -14.55 0.51
N LYS A 289 -2.74 -13.84 0.40
CA LYS A 289 -1.59 -14.03 1.30
C LYS A 289 -1.98 -13.74 2.75
N ALA A 290 -2.78 -12.69 2.96
CA ALA A 290 -3.27 -12.33 4.27
C ALA A 290 -4.22 -13.36 4.89
N GLU A 291 -5.19 -13.84 4.12
CA GLU A 291 -6.09 -14.91 4.54
C GLU A 291 -5.33 -16.20 4.87
N LYS A 292 -4.32 -16.54 4.06
CA LYS A 292 -3.45 -17.69 4.33
C LYS A 292 -2.72 -17.56 5.66
N SER A 293 -2.09 -16.41 5.92
CA SER A 293 -1.37 -16.17 7.19
C SER A 293 -2.30 -16.27 8.40
N LYS A 294 -3.54 -15.76 8.28
CA LYS A 294 -4.57 -15.92 9.31
C LYS A 294 -4.90 -17.40 9.57
N HIS A 295 -5.11 -18.19 8.52
CA HIS A 295 -5.37 -19.63 8.68
C HIS A 295 -4.20 -20.38 9.33
N GLU A 296 -2.95 -20.00 9.04
CA GLU A 296 -1.77 -20.58 9.69
C GLU A 296 -1.75 -20.27 11.20
N LEU A 297 -2.11 -19.04 11.61
CA LEU A 297 -2.23 -18.66 13.03
C LEU A 297 -3.35 -19.43 13.74
N GLU A 298 -4.52 -19.57 13.10
CA GLU A 298 -5.64 -20.34 13.63
C GLU A 298 -5.30 -21.84 13.81
N LEU A 299 -4.59 -22.43 12.84
CA LEU A 299 -4.10 -23.81 12.92
C LEU A 299 -3.11 -23.97 14.07
N SER A 300 -2.13 -23.07 14.20
CA SER A 300 -1.17 -23.11 15.31
C SER A 300 -1.86 -23.00 16.68
N SER A 301 -2.93 -22.21 16.78
CA SER A 301 -3.75 -22.12 18.00
C SER A 301 -4.45 -23.45 18.32
N LYS A 302 -5.08 -24.09 17.32
CA LYS A 302 -5.73 -25.41 17.48
C LYS A 302 -4.74 -26.50 17.84
N GLU A 303 -3.53 -26.49 17.27
CA GLU A 303 -2.46 -27.44 17.62
C GLU A 303 -2.06 -27.31 19.10
N LYS A 304 -1.94 -26.08 19.62
CA LYS A 304 -1.67 -25.84 21.04
C LYS A 304 -2.81 -26.34 21.94
N GLU A 305 -4.06 -26.13 21.54
CA GLU A 305 -5.23 -26.63 22.27
C GLU A 305 -5.27 -28.16 22.30
N LEU A 306 -5.02 -28.83 21.16
CA LEU A 306 -4.94 -30.28 21.08
C LEU A 306 -3.81 -30.84 21.95
N SER A 307 -2.61 -30.24 21.90
CA SER A 307 -1.50 -30.64 22.76
C SER A 307 -1.83 -30.50 24.25
N SER A 308 -2.63 -29.49 24.62
CA SER A 308 -3.11 -29.35 26.00
C SER A 308 -4.09 -30.46 26.38
N LYS A 309 -5.03 -30.81 25.50
CA LYS A 309 -5.99 -31.92 25.73
C LYS A 309 -5.30 -33.28 25.81
N GLU A 310 -4.27 -33.52 25.00
CA GLU A 310 -3.46 -34.75 25.07
C GLU A 310 -2.75 -34.88 26.42
N LYS A 311 -2.18 -33.78 26.95
CA LYS A 311 -1.58 -33.76 28.29
C LYS A 311 -2.62 -34.04 29.38
N GLU A 312 -3.81 -33.47 29.27
CA GLU A 312 -4.91 -33.72 30.22
C GLU A 312 -5.38 -35.18 30.18
N LEU A 313 -5.54 -35.77 28.99
CA LEU A 313 -5.87 -37.19 28.84
C LEU A 313 -4.80 -38.09 29.42
N SER A 314 -3.52 -37.82 29.15
CA SER A 314 -2.40 -38.57 29.73
C SER A 314 -2.38 -38.51 31.26
N PHE A 315 -2.80 -37.37 31.85
CA PHE A 315 -2.95 -37.26 33.29
C PHE A 315 -4.10 -38.11 33.83
N LYS A 316 -5.27 -38.08 33.17
CA LYS A 316 -6.43 -38.91 33.54
C LYS A 316 -6.15 -40.41 33.42
N GLU A 317 -5.42 -40.83 32.40
CA GLU A 317 -4.99 -42.23 32.24
C GLU A 317 -4.09 -42.68 33.40
N LYS A 318 -3.14 -41.83 33.83
CA LYS A 318 -2.31 -42.12 35.01
C LYS A 318 -3.13 -42.20 36.29
N GLU A 319 -4.12 -41.31 36.46
CA GLU A 319 -5.02 -41.34 37.62
C GLU A 319 -5.86 -42.61 37.65
N LEU A 320 -6.43 -43.02 36.51
CA LEU A 320 -7.18 -44.27 36.40
C LEU A 320 -6.30 -45.49 36.72
N SER A 321 -5.09 -45.54 36.16
CA SER A 321 -4.14 -46.62 36.46
C SER A 321 -3.79 -46.70 37.95
N PHE A 322 -3.73 -45.56 38.65
CA PHE A 322 -3.53 -45.54 40.09
C PHE A 322 -4.76 -46.09 40.84
N LYS A 323 -5.97 -45.68 40.46
CA LYS A 323 -7.22 -46.19 41.05
C LYS A 323 -7.41 -47.69 40.82
N GLU A 324 -7.05 -48.21 39.66
CA GLU A 324 -7.08 -49.65 39.37
C GLU A 324 -6.14 -50.44 40.29
N LYS A 325 -4.92 -49.94 40.52
CA LYS A 325 -3.98 -50.56 41.47
C LYS A 325 -4.51 -50.52 42.91
N GLU A 326 -5.14 -49.42 43.31
CA GLU A 326 -5.76 -49.28 44.64
C GLU A 326 -6.93 -50.27 44.82
N LEU A 327 -7.80 -50.40 43.82
CA LEU A 327 -8.90 -51.36 43.83
C LEU A 327 -8.39 -52.80 43.90
N SER A 328 -7.40 -53.16 43.08
CA SER A 328 -6.79 -54.48 43.11
C SER A 328 -6.18 -54.80 44.49
N SER A 329 -5.54 -53.83 45.14
CA SER A 329 -5.06 -53.98 46.52
C SER A 329 -6.21 -54.29 47.49
N LYS A 330 -7.31 -53.52 47.43
CA LYS A 330 -8.49 -53.73 48.28
C LYS A 330 -9.14 -55.09 48.04
N GLU A 331 -9.21 -55.56 46.80
CA GLU A 331 -9.72 -56.90 46.48
C GLU A 331 -8.86 -58.01 47.10
N THR A 332 -7.52 -57.85 47.09
CA THR A 332 -6.63 -58.81 47.76
C THR A 332 -6.79 -58.80 49.28
N GLU A 333 -6.97 -57.63 49.90
CA GLU A 333 -7.25 -57.51 51.35
C GLU A 333 -8.58 -58.17 51.72
N LEU A 334 -9.65 -57.93 50.95
CA LEU A 334 -10.95 -58.57 51.17
C LEU A 334 -10.86 -60.09 51.06
N SER A 335 -10.18 -60.60 50.02
CA SER A 335 -9.96 -62.04 49.84
C SER A 335 -9.21 -62.68 51.01
N GLN A 336 -8.24 -61.97 51.60
CA GLN A 336 -7.52 -62.41 52.80
C GLN A 336 -8.42 -62.40 54.04
N MET A 337 -9.27 -61.38 54.20
CA MET A 337 -10.26 -61.34 55.29
C MET A 337 -11.27 -62.48 55.18
N ASP A 338 -11.81 -62.74 53.99
CA ASP A 338 -12.74 -63.85 53.75
C ASP A 338 -12.09 -65.21 54.06
N ALA A 339 -10.83 -65.41 53.66
CA ALA A 339 -10.09 -66.62 54.00
C ALA A 339 -9.91 -66.77 55.52
N ARG A 340 -9.65 -65.67 56.23
CA ARG A 340 -9.51 -65.66 57.69
C ARG A 340 -10.84 -65.91 58.42
N ILE A 341 -11.94 -65.36 57.92
CA ILE A 341 -13.30 -65.63 58.43
C ILE A 341 -13.59 -67.13 58.31
N LYS A 342 -13.39 -67.72 57.12
CA LYS A 342 -13.59 -69.17 56.90
C LYS A 342 -12.74 -70.03 57.84
N GLN A 343 -11.50 -69.62 58.12
CA GLN A 343 -10.65 -70.32 59.10
C GLN A 343 -11.22 -70.24 60.52
N LEU A 344 -11.68 -69.06 60.95
CA LEU A 344 -12.29 -68.88 62.28
C LEU A 344 -13.62 -69.63 62.41
N GLU A 345 -14.45 -69.64 61.36
CA GLU A 345 -15.68 -70.45 61.29
C GLU A 345 -15.38 -71.94 61.47
N GLY A 346 -14.33 -72.44 60.80
CA GLY A 346 -13.87 -73.83 60.98
C GLY A 346 -13.45 -74.13 62.43
N ILE A 347 -12.69 -73.23 63.07
CA ILE A 347 -12.27 -73.38 64.48
C ILE A 347 -13.48 -73.37 65.43
N LEU A 348 -14.46 -72.49 65.22
CA LEU A 348 -15.66 -72.41 66.06
C LEU A 348 -16.51 -73.68 65.94
N GLN A 349 -16.65 -74.23 64.73
CA GLN A 349 -17.32 -75.51 64.50
C GLN A 349 -16.64 -76.66 65.26
N GLU A 350 -15.30 -76.72 65.25
CA GLU A 350 -14.52 -77.72 66.01
C GLU A 350 -14.75 -77.62 67.53
N HIS A 351 -15.00 -76.41 68.05
CA HIS A 351 -15.24 -76.17 69.48
C HIS A 351 -16.72 -76.28 69.90
N GLY A 352 -17.62 -76.66 68.98
CA GLY A 352 -19.05 -76.83 69.28
C GLY A 352 -19.79 -75.53 69.59
N ILE A 353 -19.22 -74.38 69.23
CA ILE A 353 -19.84 -73.07 69.41
C ILE A 353 -20.65 -72.75 68.15
N SER A 354 -21.95 -72.98 68.19
CA SER A 354 -22.90 -72.58 67.13
C SER A 354 -23.35 -71.14 67.39
N PHE A 355 -23.26 -70.29 66.36
CA PHE A 355 -23.93 -68.99 66.29
C PHE A 355 -25.40 -69.14 65.94
#